data_AF-A0A7Y4T477-F1
#
_entry.id   AF-A0A7Y4T477-F1
#
_cell.length_a   1.000
_cell.length_b   1.000
_cell.length_c   1.000
_cell.angle_alpha   90.00
_cell.angle_beta   90.00
_cell.angle_gamma   90.00
#
_symmetry.space_group_name_H-M   'P 1'
#
loop_
_entity.id
_entity.type
_entity.pdbx_description
1 polymer ?
#
loop_
_entity_poly.entity_id
_entity_poly.type
_entity_poly.pdbx_seq_one_letter_code
_entity_poly.pdbx_strand_id
1 'polypeptide(L)'
;MIIRLVAVLLAATASFSGSSGETPQQLLERMKDVYADCKTYRDSGVTQTVFFSDRGPRTVRKPFTTAFVRPRRFRYEFRDRRGEYEFDRYLIACDGPDVRVWWDVRPGVNTDRSPEAALSAAAGVSSGSSYKIPPLLMPDAPWTPLRGNPLVGLRNLKRLENGEIGGQACLRIAGDRDGDPITLWIEEERMLLRRIEEQCQSTDYRTEETTDFQPEIDVVIPDELLRFDPPESAREPSVASVPPRSREAEPTPEQILEAMKDVYARCRTYMDTGEVHEVFVDDSRRRTIRKPFTTAFVRPDRFRYEFRDRAGEEEWNRYLAWKEATEIRSWRDIKPGIEVHDSLRMALSGAGVLSGGSASVVPSLLMPVELGMLAQLALEELERLEDGERNGVACYRILGKQRDAPILLWIEKERFLLRRSERQSQIPGYLVETTTDYLPELDAEVPAEVLLFDPPERR
;
A
#
# COMPACT_ATOMS: atom_id res chain seq x y z
N MET A 1 -76.05 11.55 22.41
CA MET A 1 -75.05 12.63 22.45
C MET A 1 -73.74 12.02 22.92
N ILE A 2 -72.79 11.81 22.00
CA ILE A 2 -71.33 11.67 22.19
C ILE A 2 -70.77 11.45 20.77
N ILE A 3 -70.05 12.45 20.25
CA ILE A 3 -69.35 12.44 18.97
C ILE A 3 -67.92 11.94 19.25
N ARG A 4 -67.46 10.91 18.53
CA ARG A 4 -66.05 10.47 18.55
C ARG A 4 -65.27 11.23 17.49
N LEU A 5 -64.26 11.99 17.93
CA LEU A 5 -63.26 12.61 17.06
C LEU A 5 -62.22 11.56 16.64
N VAL A 6 -61.98 11.46 15.33
CA VAL A 6 -60.85 10.75 14.73
C VAL A 6 -59.79 11.79 14.42
N ALA A 7 -58.61 11.66 15.03
CA ALA A 7 -57.44 12.47 14.71
C ALA A 7 -56.63 11.76 13.62
N VAL A 8 -56.58 12.36 12.43
CA VAL A 8 -55.71 11.96 11.32
C VAL A 8 -54.35 12.62 11.54
N LEU A 9 -53.31 11.82 11.76
CA LEU A 9 -51.92 12.28 11.74
C LEU A 9 -51.48 12.37 10.26
N LEU A 10 -51.28 13.59 9.76
CA LEU A 10 -50.59 13.82 8.48
C LEU A 10 -49.08 13.75 8.73
N ALA A 11 -48.43 12.73 8.16
CA ALA A 11 -46.99 12.70 8.01
C ALA A 11 -46.62 13.62 6.84
N ALA A 12 -45.82 14.65 7.11
CA ALA A 12 -45.27 15.53 6.08
C ALA A 12 -44.13 14.80 5.35
N THR A 13 -44.38 14.38 4.11
CA THR A 13 -43.33 13.99 3.17
C THR A 13 -42.72 15.26 2.59
N ALA A 14 -41.52 15.63 3.06
CA ALA A 14 -40.73 16.68 2.43
C ALA A 14 -40.08 16.10 1.16
N SER A 15 -40.66 16.38 -0.01
CA SER A 15 -40.02 16.12 -1.29
C SER A 15 -38.85 17.09 -1.48
N PHE A 16 -37.62 16.58 -1.41
CA PHE A 16 -36.41 17.36 -1.68
C PHE A 16 -36.22 17.46 -3.19
N SER A 17 -36.80 18.48 -3.82
CA SER A 17 -36.51 18.81 -5.21
C SER A 17 -35.14 19.50 -5.26
N GLY A 18 -34.08 18.74 -5.60
CA GLY A 18 -32.73 19.27 -5.80
C GLY A 18 -32.74 20.41 -6.81
N SER A 19 -32.26 21.59 -6.42
CA SER A 19 -32.26 22.76 -7.30
C SER A 19 -31.28 22.54 -8.46
N SER A 20 -31.69 22.87 -9.67
CA SER A 20 -30.91 22.74 -10.91
C SER A 20 -29.69 23.69 -11.00
N GLY A 21 -29.26 24.29 -9.88
CA GLY A 21 -28.19 25.29 -9.82
C GLY A 21 -26.97 24.91 -8.97
N GLU A 22 -26.97 23.75 -8.30
CA GLU A 22 -25.83 23.36 -7.46
C GLU A 22 -24.61 22.95 -8.30
N THR A 23 -23.43 23.48 -7.92
CA THR A 23 -22.16 23.15 -8.57
C THR A 23 -21.69 21.74 -8.15
N PRO A 24 -20.87 21.07 -8.98
CA PRO A 24 -20.24 19.80 -8.59
C PRO A 24 -19.51 19.86 -7.25
N GLN A 25 -18.84 20.97 -6.96
CA GLN A 25 -18.12 21.20 -5.71
C GLN A 25 -19.07 21.21 -4.51
N GLN A 26 -20.20 21.91 -4.61
CA GLN A 26 -21.22 21.96 -3.56
C GLN A 26 -21.83 20.59 -3.31
N LEU A 27 -22.09 19.82 -4.36
CA LEU A 27 -22.62 18.46 -4.24
C LEU A 27 -21.65 17.51 -3.55
N LEU A 28 -20.35 17.60 -3.89
CA LEU A 28 -19.32 16.81 -3.22
C LEU A 28 -19.17 17.18 -1.76
N GLU A 29 -19.22 18.47 -1.43
CA GLU A 29 -19.11 18.90 -0.04
C GLU A 29 -20.30 18.44 0.79
N ARG A 30 -21.53 18.59 0.27
CA ARG A 30 -22.74 18.06 0.92
C ARG A 30 -22.68 16.55 1.14
N MET A 31 -22.15 15.80 0.17
CA MET A 31 -21.92 14.36 0.35
C MET A 31 -20.96 14.09 1.52
N LYS A 32 -19.82 14.79 1.58
CA LYS A 32 -18.84 14.61 2.67
C LYS A 32 -19.44 14.95 4.02
N ASP A 33 -20.22 16.04 4.11
CA ASP A 33 -20.89 16.45 5.34
C ASP A 33 -21.82 15.35 5.87
N VAL A 34 -22.57 14.68 4.99
CA VAL A 34 -23.43 13.54 5.37
C VAL A 34 -22.62 12.40 6.02
N TYR A 35 -21.45 12.05 5.46
CA TYR A 35 -20.59 11.03 6.06
C TYR A 35 -19.91 11.50 7.35
N ALA A 36 -19.50 12.77 7.40
CA ALA A 36 -18.87 13.40 8.56
C ALA A 36 -19.83 13.48 9.76
N ASP A 37 -21.13 13.69 9.51
CA ASP A 37 -22.14 13.89 10.54
C ASP A 37 -22.82 12.58 11.00
N CYS A 38 -22.77 11.51 10.19
CA CYS A 38 -23.43 10.26 10.56
C CYS A 38 -22.88 9.67 11.87
N LYS A 39 -23.76 9.07 12.67
CA LYS A 39 -23.42 8.42 13.94
C LYS A 39 -22.93 7.01 13.72
N THR A 40 -23.51 6.32 12.75
CA THR A 40 -23.16 4.96 12.39
C THR A 40 -23.13 4.81 10.88
N TYR A 41 -22.32 3.88 10.41
CA TYR A 41 -22.22 3.54 9.00
C TYR A 41 -21.94 2.04 8.85
N ARG A 42 -22.62 1.40 7.91
CA ARG A 42 -22.21 0.09 7.39
C ARG A 42 -22.30 0.05 5.88
N ASP A 43 -21.50 -0.80 5.31
CA ASP A 43 -21.47 -1.02 3.87
C ASP A 43 -20.90 -2.38 3.51
N SER A 44 -21.39 -2.90 2.39
CA SER A 44 -20.79 -4.01 1.66
C SER A 44 -20.63 -3.59 0.20
N GLY A 45 -19.43 -3.78 -0.33
CA GLY A 45 -19.11 -3.35 -1.68
C GLY A 45 -18.19 -4.31 -2.40
N VAL A 46 -17.93 -4.02 -3.66
CA VAL A 46 -16.98 -4.76 -4.49
C VAL A 46 -16.15 -3.79 -5.29
N THR A 47 -14.82 -3.90 -5.18
CA THR A 47 -13.93 -3.28 -6.16
C THR A 47 -13.64 -4.28 -7.27
N GLN A 48 -13.92 -3.89 -8.51
CA GLN A 48 -13.61 -4.63 -9.71
C GLN A 48 -12.59 -3.85 -10.53
N THR A 49 -11.46 -4.47 -10.85
CA THR A 49 -10.42 -3.88 -11.71
C THR A 49 -10.27 -4.75 -12.95
N VAL A 50 -10.43 -4.15 -14.13
CA VAL A 50 -10.15 -4.76 -15.43
C VAL A 50 -8.79 -4.26 -15.90
N PHE A 51 -7.83 -5.17 -15.98
CA PHE A 51 -6.48 -4.94 -16.48
C PHE A 51 -6.44 -5.25 -17.97
N PHE A 52 -6.08 -4.27 -18.79
CA PHE A 52 -5.87 -4.43 -20.22
C PHE A 52 -4.36 -4.57 -20.49
N SER A 53 -3.98 -5.68 -21.15
CA SER A 53 -2.62 -5.99 -21.55
C SER A 53 -2.61 -6.67 -22.93
N ASP A 54 -1.43 -6.88 -23.51
CA ASP A 54 -1.27 -7.61 -24.79
C ASP A 54 -1.82 -9.05 -24.75
N ARG A 55 -1.97 -9.63 -23.55
CA ARG A 55 -2.55 -10.97 -23.35
C ARG A 55 -4.08 -10.96 -23.25
N GLY A 56 -4.71 -9.80 -23.41
CA GLY A 56 -6.15 -9.60 -23.27
C GLY A 56 -6.54 -9.05 -21.89
N PRO A 57 -7.85 -8.78 -21.69
CA PRO A 57 -8.36 -8.23 -20.45
C PRO A 57 -8.42 -9.30 -19.35
N ARG A 58 -7.95 -8.96 -18.15
CA ARG A 58 -8.11 -9.76 -16.93
C ARG A 58 -8.90 -8.97 -15.90
N THR A 59 -9.90 -9.60 -15.29
CA THR A 59 -10.72 -8.97 -14.23
C THR A 59 -10.33 -9.52 -12.86
N VAL A 60 -10.17 -8.63 -11.88
CA VAL A 60 -10.00 -8.95 -10.46
C VAL A 60 -11.16 -8.33 -9.69
N ARG A 61 -11.73 -9.07 -8.72
CA ARG A 61 -12.83 -8.59 -7.87
C ARG A 61 -12.47 -8.80 -6.41
N LYS A 62 -12.63 -7.75 -5.60
CA LYS A 62 -12.32 -7.73 -4.17
C LYS A 62 -13.55 -7.24 -3.41
N PRO A 63 -14.39 -8.14 -2.87
CA PRO A 63 -15.48 -7.73 -2.01
C PRO A 63 -14.93 -7.20 -0.68
N PHE A 64 -15.60 -6.20 -0.13
CA PHE A 64 -15.26 -5.61 1.16
C PHE A 64 -16.49 -5.31 1.99
N THR A 65 -16.28 -5.13 3.29
CA THR A 65 -17.28 -4.66 4.25
C THR A 65 -16.67 -3.62 5.16
N THR A 66 -17.46 -2.61 5.52
CA THR A 66 -17.08 -1.56 6.47
C THR A 66 -18.18 -1.42 7.51
N ALA A 67 -17.80 -1.26 8.77
CA ALA A 67 -18.71 -0.91 9.86
C ALA A 67 -18.07 0.17 10.72
N PHE A 68 -18.86 1.14 11.16
CA PHE A 68 -18.39 2.29 11.93
C PHE A 68 -19.46 2.76 12.90
N VAL A 69 -19.03 3.09 14.12
CA VAL A 69 -19.81 3.75 15.15
C VAL A 69 -18.97 4.87 15.76
N ARG A 70 -19.48 6.09 15.67
CA ARG A 70 -18.85 7.28 16.24
C ARG A 70 -18.73 7.13 17.77
N PRO A 71 -17.62 7.57 18.40
CA PRO A 71 -16.53 8.33 17.80
C PRO A 71 -15.46 7.52 17.07
N ARG A 72 -15.16 6.28 17.48
CA ARG A 72 -13.93 5.58 17.05
C ARG A 72 -14.03 4.04 17.02
N ARG A 73 -15.23 3.47 16.93
CA ARG A 73 -15.36 2.02 16.68
C ARG A 73 -15.46 1.80 15.19
N PHE A 74 -14.54 1.04 14.62
CA PHE A 74 -14.42 0.87 13.18
C PHE A 74 -13.97 -0.55 12.86
N ARG A 75 -14.50 -1.10 11.77
CA ARG A 75 -14.04 -2.37 11.21
C ARG A 75 -14.06 -2.27 9.70
N TYR A 76 -13.01 -2.77 9.08
CA TYR A 76 -12.90 -2.92 7.65
C TYR A 76 -12.37 -4.31 7.31
N GLU A 77 -13.02 -4.97 6.37
CA GLU A 77 -12.57 -6.25 5.85
C GLU A 77 -12.62 -6.23 4.32
N PHE A 78 -11.60 -6.76 3.66
CA PHE A 78 -11.72 -7.16 2.25
C PHE A 78 -11.24 -8.58 2.04
N ARG A 79 -11.65 -9.16 0.92
CA ARG A 79 -11.22 -10.48 0.49
C ARG A 79 -10.55 -10.39 -0.87
N ASP A 80 -9.40 -11.03 -1.02
CA ASP A 80 -8.73 -11.19 -2.30
C ASP A 80 -8.76 -12.67 -2.70
N ARG A 81 -8.95 -12.96 -3.98
CA ARG A 81 -9.12 -14.35 -4.42
C ARG A 81 -7.76 -15.01 -4.64
N ARG A 82 -7.51 -16.12 -3.96
CA ARG A 82 -6.36 -17.02 -4.16
C ARG A 82 -6.84 -18.27 -4.94
N GLY A 83 -6.38 -18.42 -6.18
CA GLY A 83 -6.78 -19.57 -7.01
C GLY A 83 -8.27 -19.59 -7.39
N GLU A 84 -8.85 -20.78 -7.56
CA GLU A 84 -10.26 -20.92 -7.97
C GLU A 84 -11.28 -20.81 -6.82
N TYR A 85 -10.91 -21.24 -5.61
CA TYR A 85 -11.88 -21.47 -4.52
C TYR A 85 -11.54 -20.80 -3.19
N GLU A 86 -10.37 -20.16 -3.04
CA GLU A 86 -9.91 -19.61 -1.77
C GLU A 86 -9.92 -18.08 -1.79
N PHE A 87 -10.15 -17.49 -0.62
CA PHE A 87 -10.11 -16.04 -0.42
C PHE A 87 -9.20 -15.73 0.77
N ASP A 88 -8.19 -14.90 0.54
CA ASP A 88 -7.41 -14.29 1.60
C ASP A 88 -8.20 -13.12 2.18
N ARG A 89 -8.44 -13.14 3.48
CA ARG A 89 -9.17 -12.13 4.24
C ARG A 89 -8.19 -11.19 4.93
N TYR A 90 -8.39 -9.90 4.75
CA TYR A 90 -7.69 -8.86 5.49
C TYR A 90 -8.68 -8.14 6.40
N LEU A 91 -8.34 -7.97 7.68
CA LEU A 91 -9.19 -7.40 8.70
C LEU A 91 -8.47 -6.28 9.44
N ILE A 92 -9.13 -5.13 9.54
CA ILE A 92 -8.78 -4.02 10.41
C ILE A 92 -9.94 -3.84 11.38
N ALA A 93 -9.65 -3.76 12.67
CA ALA A 93 -10.60 -3.31 13.67
C ALA A 93 -9.96 -2.25 14.58
N CYS A 94 -10.72 -1.21 14.87
CA CYS A 94 -10.33 -0.14 15.78
C CYS A 94 -11.41 0.01 16.86
N ASP A 95 -10.99 0.10 18.11
CA ASP A 95 -11.84 0.50 19.23
C ASP A 95 -11.12 1.57 20.05
N GLY A 96 -11.42 2.83 19.76
CA GLY A 96 -10.69 3.95 20.35
C GLY A 96 -9.23 3.97 19.87
N PRO A 97 -8.22 3.92 20.77
CA PRO A 97 -6.82 3.86 20.39
C PRO A 97 -6.35 2.44 19.97
N ASP A 98 -7.13 1.40 20.29
CA ASP A 98 -6.73 0.02 20.06
C ASP A 98 -7.00 -0.36 18.61
N VAL A 99 -5.94 -0.55 17.83
CA VAL A 99 -6.01 -0.99 16.44
C VAL A 99 -5.48 -2.41 16.34
N ARG A 100 -6.24 -3.28 15.68
CA ARG A 100 -5.84 -4.65 15.39
C ARG A 100 -5.95 -4.91 13.91
N VAL A 101 -4.88 -5.45 13.34
CA VAL A 101 -4.80 -5.83 11.94
C VAL A 101 -4.44 -7.30 11.84
N TRP A 102 -5.14 -8.02 10.97
CA TRP A 102 -4.84 -9.42 10.67
C TRP A 102 -5.08 -9.70 9.18
N TRP A 103 -4.34 -10.65 8.63
CA TRP A 103 -4.45 -11.05 7.23
C TRP A 103 -4.16 -12.55 7.09
N ASP A 104 -4.94 -13.29 6.32
CA ASP A 104 -4.70 -14.72 6.07
C ASP A 104 -3.27 -15.05 5.61
N VAL A 105 -2.64 -14.15 4.84
CA VAL A 105 -1.27 -14.38 4.33
C VAL A 105 -0.17 -14.00 5.34
N ARG A 106 -0.54 -13.57 6.56
CA ARG A 106 0.38 -13.20 7.64
C ARG A 106 -0.13 -13.71 9.00
N PRO A 107 0.51 -14.71 9.61
CA PRO A 107 0.14 -15.16 10.94
C PRO A 107 0.33 -14.05 11.99
N GLY A 108 -0.55 -14.04 13.00
CA GLY A 108 -0.49 -13.10 14.11
C GLY A 108 -1.32 -11.82 13.92
N VAL A 109 -1.63 -11.19 15.05
CA VAL A 109 -2.38 -9.94 15.11
C VAL A 109 -1.41 -8.79 15.32
N ASN A 110 -1.40 -7.83 14.40
CA ASN A 110 -0.58 -6.62 14.54
C ASN A 110 -1.37 -5.54 15.31
N THR A 111 -0.78 -5.03 16.39
CA THR A 111 -1.37 -4.01 17.27
C THR A 111 -0.72 -2.63 17.19
N ASP A 112 0.44 -2.53 16.54
CA ASP A 112 1.32 -1.35 16.66
C ASP A 112 1.09 -0.32 15.54
N ARG A 113 -0.19 -0.05 15.21
CA ARG A 113 -0.55 0.85 14.10
C ARG A 113 -1.58 1.87 14.52
N SER A 114 -1.50 3.07 13.93
CA SER A 114 -2.64 3.98 13.91
C SER A 114 -3.71 3.46 12.93
N PRO A 115 -4.99 3.89 13.07
CA PRO A 115 -6.04 3.53 12.10
C PRO A 115 -5.67 3.93 10.67
N GLU A 116 -5.05 5.10 10.51
CA GLU A 116 -4.53 5.59 9.23
C GLU A 116 -3.48 4.65 8.64
N ALA A 117 -2.45 4.29 9.43
CA ALA A 117 -1.38 3.41 8.96
C ALA A 117 -1.92 2.01 8.59
N ALA A 118 -2.93 1.51 9.31
CA ALA A 118 -3.60 0.26 8.99
C ALA A 118 -4.35 0.34 7.64
N LEU A 119 -5.19 1.36 7.45
CA LEU A 119 -5.96 1.54 6.22
C LEU A 119 -5.08 1.84 5.01
N SER A 120 -4.07 2.70 5.18
CA SER A 120 -3.13 3.05 4.12
C SER A 120 -2.25 1.86 3.69
N ALA A 121 -1.90 0.96 4.62
CA ALA A 121 -1.21 -0.28 4.27
C ALA A 121 -2.10 -1.26 3.50
N ALA A 122 -3.42 -1.20 3.70
CA ALA A 122 -4.39 -2.03 2.98
C ALA A 122 -4.75 -1.44 1.60
N ALA A 123 -4.58 -0.13 1.38
CA ALA A 123 -5.02 0.57 0.15
C ALA A 123 -4.51 -0.07 -1.14
N GLY A 124 -3.22 -0.41 -1.22
CA GLY A 124 -2.67 -1.04 -2.43
C GLY A 124 -3.23 -2.44 -2.69
N VAL A 125 -3.43 -3.24 -1.64
CA VAL A 125 -3.88 -4.63 -1.77
C VAL A 125 -5.41 -4.75 -1.83
N SER A 126 -6.16 -3.75 -1.42
CA SER A 126 -7.62 -3.74 -1.48
C SER A 126 -8.18 -3.03 -2.72
N SER A 127 -7.32 -2.63 -3.68
CA SER A 127 -7.71 -1.75 -4.79
C SER A 127 -8.36 -0.45 -4.28
N GLY A 128 -7.73 0.16 -3.27
CA GLY A 128 -8.11 1.46 -2.71
C GLY A 128 -9.35 1.48 -1.81
N SER A 129 -10.21 0.45 -1.82
CA SER A 129 -11.49 0.43 -1.05
C SER A 129 -11.36 0.76 0.44
N SER A 130 -10.27 0.32 1.09
CA SER A 130 -9.91 0.65 2.48
C SER A 130 -9.72 2.15 2.74
N TYR A 131 -9.59 2.97 1.70
CA TYR A 131 -9.23 4.37 1.82
C TYR A 131 -10.21 5.33 1.09
N LYS A 132 -11.32 4.82 0.55
CA LYS A 132 -12.34 5.65 -0.15
C LYS A 132 -13.30 6.32 0.84
N ILE A 133 -14.10 5.52 1.55
CA ILE A 133 -15.08 6.02 2.54
C ILE A 133 -14.48 6.29 3.94
N PRO A 134 -13.57 5.46 4.50
CA PRO A 134 -13.17 5.63 5.90
C PRO A 134 -12.68 7.02 6.32
N PRO A 135 -11.92 7.77 5.48
CA PRO A 135 -11.55 9.15 5.81
C PRO A 135 -12.74 10.12 5.95
N LEU A 136 -13.85 9.87 5.26
CA LEU A 136 -15.06 10.68 5.36
C LEU A 136 -15.82 10.46 6.68
N LEU A 137 -15.70 9.28 7.28
CA LEU A 137 -16.38 8.93 8.54
C LEU A 137 -15.70 9.55 9.76
N MET A 138 -14.40 9.82 9.65
CA MET A 138 -13.54 10.28 10.75
C MET A 138 -12.78 11.55 10.36
N PRO A 139 -13.45 12.65 9.98
CA PRO A 139 -12.78 13.85 9.45
C PRO A 139 -11.80 14.50 10.45
N ASP A 140 -12.03 14.33 11.75
CA ASP A 140 -11.18 14.86 12.83
C ASP A 140 -9.98 13.96 13.19
N ALA A 141 -9.88 12.76 12.61
CA ALA A 141 -8.68 11.95 12.82
C ALA A 141 -7.49 12.64 12.13
N PRO A 142 -6.27 12.53 12.69
CA PRO A 142 -5.08 13.18 12.17
C PRO A 142 -4.57 12.46 10.92
N TRP A 143 -5.43 12.31 9.90
CA TRP A 143 -5.04 11.79 8.61
C TRP A 143 -3.94 12.70 8.06
N THR A 144 -2.79 12.13 7.74
CA THR A 144 -1.95 12.74 6.72
C THR A 144 -2.84 12.87 5.47
N PRO A 145 -2.85 14.00 4.76
CA PRO A 145 -3.52 14.10 3.46
C PRO A 145 -2.87 13.13 2.48
N LEU A 146 -3.23 11.86 2.55
CA LEU A 146 -2.72 10.83 1.67
C LEU A 146 -3.39 11.04 0.33
N ARG A 147 -2.63 11.62 -0.61
CA ARG A 147 -3.00 11.63 -2.03
C ARG A 147 -3.24 10.19 -2.45
N GLY A 148 -4.49 9.89 -2.85
CA GLY A 148 -4.96 8.53 -3.10
C GLY A 148 -6.45 8.30 -2.85
N ASN A 149 -7.12 9.13 -2.03
CA ASN A 149 -8.58 9.07 -1.91
C ASN A 149 -9.24 9.78 -3.13
N PRO A 150 -10.07 9.09 -3.95
CA PRO A 150 -10.82 9.70 -5.06
C PRO A 150 -11.73 10.85 -4.67
N LEU A 151 -12.05 11.01 -3.39
CA LEU A 151 -12.99 12.01 -2.89
C LEU A 151 -12.30 13.29 -2.38
N VAL A 152 -10.95 13.32 -2.43
CA VAL A 152 -10.13 14.46 -2.01
C VAL A 152 -9.25 14.91 -3.17
N GLY A 153 -9.30 16.21 -3.51
CA GLY A 153 -8.39 16.80 -4.50
C GLY A 153 -8.72 16.54 -5.96
N LEU A 154 -9.96 16.12 -6.28
CA LEU A 154 -10.43 16.06 -7.67
C LEU A 154 -10.35 17.42 -8.36
N ARG A 155 -9.89 17.41 -9.61
CA ARG A 155 -9.78 18.58 -10.47
C ARG A 155 -10.79 18.52 -11.61
N ASN A 156 -10.95 19.66 -12.29
CA ASN A 156 -11.79 19.82 -13.49
C ASN A 156 -13.20 19.24 -13.35
N LEU A 157 -13.82 19.44 -12.18
CA LEU A 157 -15.11 18.86 -11.86
C LEU A 157 -16.21 19.32 -12.82
N LYS A 158 -16.99 18.36 -13.29
CA LYS A 158 -18.12 18.56 -14.19
C LYS A 158 -19.31 17.72 -13.72
N ARG A 159 -20.49 18.32 -13.73
CA ARG A 159 -21.74 17.59 -13.55
C ARG A 159 -22.06 16.89 -14.86
N LEU A 160 -22.30 15.59 -14.79
CA LEU A 160 -22.82 14.82 -15.91
C LEU A 160 -24.35 14.72 -15.80
N GLU A 161 -24.99 14.20 -16.85
CA GLU A 161 -26.40 13.80 -16.78
C GLU A 161 -26.59 12.79 -15.64
N ASN A 162 -27.64 12.96 -14.85
CA ASN A 162 -28.00 12.03 -13.78
C ASN A 162 -28.23 10.62 -14.35
N GLY A 163 -28.14 9.60 -13.49
CA GLY A 163 -28.39 8.22 -13.87
C GLY A 163 -29.02 7.44 -12.74
N GLU A 164 -28.96 6.12 -12.83
CA GLU A 164 -29.53 5.22 -11.83
C GLU A 164 -28.57 4.06 -11.55
N ILE A 165 -28.47 3.66 -10.28
CA ILE A 165 -27.78 2.43 -9.86
C ILE A 165 -28.73 1.61 -9.01
N GLY A 166 -29.12 0.43 -9.51
CA GLY A 166 -29.94 -0.53 -8.75
C GLY A 166 -31.27 0.03 -8.27
N GLY A 167 -31.99 0.80 -9.09
CA GLY A 167 -33.27 1.42 -8.71
C GLY A 167 -33.14 2.81 -8.06
N GLN A 168 -31.93 3.28 -7.76
CA GLN A 168 -31.70 4.53 -7.03
C GLN A 168 -31.21 5.64 -7.97
N ALA A 169 -31.95 6.76 -8.00
CA ALA A 169 -31.55 7.95 -8.75
C ALA A 169 -30.21 8.49 -8.22
N CYS A 170 -29.28 8.77 -9.12
CA CYS A 170 -27.91 9.17 -8.82
C CYS A 170 -27.49 10.43 -9.58
N LEU A 171 -26.94 11.39 -8.84
CA LEU A 171 -26.12 12.46 -9.39
C LEU A 171 -24.79 11.88 -9.88
N ARG A 172 -24.30 12.42 -11.00
CA ARG A 172 -23.01 12.01 -11.58
C ARG A 172 -22.06 13.19 -11.66
N ILE A 173 -20.88 13.02 -11.07
CA ILE A 173 -19.82 14.04 -11.06
C ILE A 173 -18.57 13.42 -11.67
N ALA A 174 -18.09 13.99 -12.76
CA ALA A 174 -16.80 13.66 -13.34
C ALA A 174 -15.74 14.64 -12.85
N GLY A 175 -14.51 14.16 -12.74
CA GLY A 175 -13.31 14.95 -12.55
C GLY A 175 -12.09 14.14 -12.97
N ASP A 176 -10.91 14.63 -12.62
CA ASP A 176 -9.68 13.88 -12.78
C ASP A 176 -8.75 14.02 -11.58
N ARG A 177 -7.82 13.08 -11.47
CA ARG A 177 -6.73 13.10 -10.51
C ARG A 177 -5.45 12.79 -11.27
N ASP A 178 -4.54 13.76 -11.29
CA ASP A 178 -3.27 13.63 -12.01
C ASP A 178 -3.45 13.25 -13.49
N GLY A 179 -4.57 13.69 -14.10
CA GLY A 179 -4.95 13.39 -15.47
C GLY A 179 -5.79 12.11 -15.66
N ASP A 180 -5.88 11.25 -14.65
CA ASP A 180 -6.69 10.04 -14.68
C ASP A 180 -8.17 10.36 -14.40
N PRO A 181 -9.11 10.01 -15.30
CA PRO A 181 -10.51 10.39 -15.17
C PRO A 181 -11.22 9.55 -14.11
N ILE A 182 -12.09 10.22 -13.35
CA ILE A 182 -12.88 9.63 -12.26
C ILE A 182 -14.34 10.09 -12.40
N THR A 183 -15.28 9.17 -12.23
CA THR A 183 -16.71 9.47 -12.13
C THR A 183 -17.27 8.96 -10.82
N LEU A 184 -17.97 9.84 -10.11
CA LEU A 184 -18.66 9.56 -8.85
C LEU A 184 -20.15 9.48 -9.10
N TRP A 185 -20.78 8.46 -8.55
CA TRP A 185 -22.23 8.25 -8.59
C TRP A 185 -22.78 8.37 -7.16
N ILE A 186 -23.54 9.42 -6.92
CA ILE A 186 -24.02 9.82 -5.58
C ILE A 186 -25.54 9.76 -5.59
N GLU A 187 -26.14 8.96 -4.72
CA GLU A 187 -27.59 8.88 -4.55
C GLU A 187 -28.19 10.26 -4.27
N GLU A 188 -29.23 10.63 -5.01
CA GLU A 188 -29.84 11.97 -4.97
C GLU A 188 -30.45 12.31 -3.61
N GLU A 189 -31.20 11.38 -3.01
CA GLU A 189 -32.00 11.65 -1.81
C GLU A 189 -31.13 11.74 -0.56
N ARG A 190 -30.24 10.77 -0.37
CA ARG A 190 -29.45 10.64 0.87
C ARG A 190 -28.01 11.09 0.73
N MET A 191 -27.59 11.51 -0.47
CA MET A 191 -26.20 11.90 -0.76
C MET A 191 -25.19 10.82 -0.40
N LEU A 192 -25.53 9.55 -0.63
CA LEU A 192 -24.65 8.42 -0.37
C LEU A 192 -23.91 8.02 -1.64
N LEU A 193 -22.60 7.79 -1.55
CA LEU A 193 -21.81 7.33 -2.67
C LEU A 193 -22.18 5.88 -3.01
N ARG A 194 -22.63 5.64 -4.24
CA ARG A 194 -23.06 4.32 -4.72
C ARG A 194 -22.03 3.66 -5.63
N ARG A 195 -21.27 4.45 -6.38
CA ARG A 195 -20.20 3.94 -7.25
C ARG A 195 -19.10 4.97 -7.50
N ILE A 196 -17.87 4.46 -7.63
CA ILE A 196 -16.74 5.18 -8.21
C ILE A 196 -16.27 4.43 -9.45
N GLU A 197 -16.07 5.14 -10.55
CA GLU A 197 -15.43 4.63 -11.77
C GLU A 197 -14.12 5.38 -11.97
N GLU A 198 -13.01 4.67 -12.09
CA GLU A 198 -11.66 5.23 -12.25
C GLU A 198 -11.01 4.58 -13.47
N GLN A 199 -10.27 5.36 -14.25
CA GLN A 199 -9.42 4.82 -15.30
C GLN A 199 -7.99 5.28 -15.06
N CYS A 200 -7.05 4.35 -15.09
CA CYS A 200 -5.63 4.68 -15.04
C CYS A 200 -4.98 4.20 -16.33
N GLN A 201 -4.30 5.12 -17.01
CA GLN A 201 -3.56 4.82 -18.23
C GLN A 201 -2.07 4.89 -17.95
N SER A 202 -1.41 3.73 -17.94
CA SER A 202 0.04 3.63 -18.00
C SER A 202 0.50 3.32 -19.43
N THR A 203 1.81 3.32 -19.65
CA THR A 203 2.41 2.98 -20.95
C THR A 203 2.18 1.52 -21.30
N ASP A 204 2.27 0.62 -20.32
CA ASP A 204 2.29 -0.83 -20.56
C ASP A 204 0.95 -1.50 -20.25
N TYR A 205 0.04 -0.77 -19.60
CA TYR A 205 -1.27 -1.28 -19.25
C TYR A 205 -2.26 -0.14 -19.05
N ARG A 206 -3.53 -0.47 -19.23
CA ARG A 206 -4.66 0.36 -18.83
C ARG A 206 -5.44 -0.41 -17.79
N THR A 207 -5.95 0.28 -16.78
CA THR A 207 -6.94 -0.30 -15.87
C THR A 207 -8.22 0.51 -15.90
N GLU A 208 -9.34 -0.20 -15.89
CA GLU A 208 -10.65 0.37 -15.58
C GLU A 208 -11.08 -0.22 -14.24
N GLU A 209 -11.31 0.62 -13.24
CA GLU A 209 -11.73 0.22 -11.91
C GLU A 209 -13.14 0.73 -11.63
N THR A 210 -13.98 -0.14 -11.07
CA THR A 210 -15.29 0.22 -10.54
C THR A 210 -15.36 -0.23 -9.09
N THR A 211 -15.75 0.66 -8.20
CA THR A 211 -16.07 0.30 -6.82
C THR A 211 -17.54 0.59 -6.56
N ASP A 212 -18.30 -0.48 -6.31
CA ASP A 212 -19.70 -0.42 -5.95
C ASP A 212 -19.86 -0.44 -4.42
N PHE A 213 -20.80 0.36 -3.91
CA PHE A 213 -21.10 0.50 -2.48
C PHE A 213 -22.60 0.28 -2.23
N GLN A 214 -22.93 -0.33 -1.09
CA GLN A 214 -24.27 -0.47 -0.53
C GLN A 214 -24.36 0.20 0.86
N PRO A 215 -24.15 1.53 0.93
CA PRO A 215 -24.05 2.25 2.19
C PRO A 215 -25.40 2.34 2.93
N GLU A 216 -25.32 2.22 4.25
CA GLU A 216 -26.39 2.57 5.18
C GLU A 216 -25.80 3.42 6.32
N ILE A 217 -26.39 4.58 6.57
CA ILE A 217 -26.03 5.49 7.66
C ILE A 217 -27.11 5.52 8.73
N ASP A 218 -26.71 5.82 9.97
CA ASP A 218 -27.56 6.02 11.15
C ASP A 218 -28.49 4.83 11.48
N VAL A 219 -28.07 3.63 11.07
CA VAL A 219 -28.71 2.36 11.43
C VAL A 219 -28.05 1.74 12.65
N VAL A 220 -28.78 0.86 13.35
CA VAL A 220 -28.18 0.08 14.45
C VAL A 220 -27.13 -0.87 13.87
N ILE A 221 -25.91 -0.80 14.40
CA ILE A 221 -24.80 -1.69 14.05
C ILE A 221 -24.68 -2.75 15.16
N PRO A 222 -24.99 -4.02 14.87
CA PRO A 222 -24.76 -5.11 15.80
C PRO A 222 -23.26 -5.21 16.15
N ASP A 223 -22.94 -5.53 17.41
CA ASP A 223 -21.55 -5.62 17.87
C ASP A 223 -20.74 -6.68 17.10
N GLU A 224 -21.41 -7.70 16.56
CA GLU A 224 -20.80 -8.73 15.73
C GLU A 224 -20.15 -8.15 14.47
N LEU A 225 -20.73 -7.08 13.89
CA LEU A 225 -20.17 -6.39 12.73
C LEU A 225 -18.97 -5.51 13.07
N LEU A 226 -18.69 -5.28 14.35
CA LEU A 226 -17.51 -4.52 14.82
C LEU A 226 -16.46 -5.43 15.45
N ARG A 227 -16.77 -6.72 15.62
CA ARG A 227 -15.88 -7.67 16.29
C ARG A 227 -14.64 -7.95 15.44
N PHE A 228 -13.49 -7.94 16.10
CA PHE A 228 -12.25 -8.48 15.55
C PHE A 228 -12.22 -9.99 15.74
N ASP A 229 -12.47 -10.74 14.67
CA ASP A 229 -12.60 -12.20 14.70
C ASP A 229 -11.74 -12.90 13.64
N PRO A 230 -10.41 -12.86 13.77
CA PRO A 230 -9.55 -13.71 12.97
C PRO A 230 -9.81 -15.19 13.32
N PRO A 231 -9.46 -16.13 12.42
CA PRO A 231 -9.51 -17.57 12.66
C PRO A 231 -8.71 -17.96 13.90
N GLU A 232 -9.07 -19.09 14.50
CA GLU A 232 -8.55 -19.53 15.81
C GLU A 232 -7.03 -19.74 15.81
N SER A 233 -6.47 -20.19 14.68
CA SER A 233 -5.02 -20.32 14.45
C SER A 233 -4.25 -19.00 14.59
N ALA A 234 -4.92 -17.85 14.54
CA ALA A 234 -4.32 -16.53 14.67
C ALA A 234 -4.46 -15.93 16.09
N ARG A 235 -5.12 -16.62 17.03
CA ARG A 235 -5.46 -16.08 18.36
C ARG A 235 -4.44 -16.38 19.47
N GLU A 236 -3.48 -17.28 19.25
CA GLU A 236 -2.44 -17.56 20.23
C GLU A 236 -1.14 -16.80 19.91
N PRO A 237 -0.57 -16.04 20.86
CA PRO A 237 0.85 -15.79 20.84
C PRO A 237 1.54 -17.10 21.24
N SER A 238 2.36 -17.67 20.36
CA SER A 238 3.30 -18.73 20.71
C SER A 238 4.30 -18.18 21.74
N VAL A 239 3.95 -18.28 23.02
CA VAL A 239 4.84 -18.06 24.16
C VAL A 239 4.88 -19.34 24.97
N ALA A 240 5.88 -20.17 24.70
CA ALA A 240 6.46 -21.04 25.71
C ALA A 240 7.84 -20.47 26.07
N SER A 241 7.95 -19.88 27.26
CA SER A 241 9.22 -19.64 27.95
C SER A 241 9.50 -20.82 28.90
N VAL A 242 10.75 -21.20 29.19
CA VAL A 242 11.47 -20.88 30.46
C VAL A 242 12.90 -21.52 30.43
N PRO A 243 13.91 -20.97 31.16
CA PRO A 243 15.35 -21.06 30.87
C PRO A 243 16.17 -21.97 31.84
N PRO A 244 17.53 -21.98 31.79
CA PRO A 244 18.28 -21.03 32.64
C PRO A 244 19.45 -20.31 31.94
N ARG A 245 19.79 -19.13 32.48
CA ARG A 245 20.97 -18.30 32.17
C ARG A 245 22.29 -19.02 32.50
N SER A 246 23.26 -18.99 31.56
CA SER A 246 24.68 -18.60 31.80
C SER A 246 25.55 -18.83 30.56
N ARG A 247 26.55 -17.94 30.36
CA ARG A 247 27.36 -17.60 29.16
C ARG A 247 26.62 -16.68 28.19
N GLU A 248 27.27 -15.59 27.76
CA GLU A 248 26.72 -14.60 26.82
C GLU A 248 26.04 -15.33 25.66
N ALA A 249 24.71 -15.32 25.66
CA ALA A 249 23.93 -16.06 24.68
C ALA A 249 24.09 -15.37 23.33
N GLU A 250 24.45 -16.14 22.31
CA GLU A 250 24.49 -15.62 20.95
C GLU A 250 23.12 -15.03 20.57
N PRO A 251 23.09 -13.93 19.78
CA PRO A 251 21.85 -13.25 19.47
C PRO A 251 20.92 -14.13 18.63
N THR A 252 19.63 -14.04 18.94
CA THR A 252 18.53 -14.66 18.18
C THR A 252 18.38 -14.00 16.80
N PRO A 253 17.79 -14.68 15.80
CA PRO A 253 17.47 -14.09 14.50
C PRO A 253 16.71 -12.75 14.61
N GLU A 254 15.73 -12.68 15.51
CA GLU A 254 14.90 -11.51 15.77
C GLU A 254 15.75 -10.34 16.27
N GLN A 255 16.65 -10.61 17.24
CA GLN A 255 17.57 -9.60 17.77
C GLN A 255 18.53 -9.08 16.70
N ILE A 256 19.03 -9.96 15.82
CA ILE A 256 19.93 -9.56 14.72
C ILE A 256 19.19 -8.67 13.72
N LEU A 257 17.96 -9.04 13.34
CA LEU A 257 17.15 -8.24 12.41
C LEU A 257 16.74 -6.89 13.01
N GLU A 258 16.38 -6.86 14.29
CA GLU A 258 16.02 -5.61 14.97
C GLU A 258 17.25 -4.70 15.10
N ALA A 259 18.41 -5.24 15.46
CA ALA A 259 19.65 -4.48 15.50
C ALA A 259 20.02 -3.89 14.13
N MET A 260 19.87 -4.66 13.04
CA MET A 260 20.06 -4.16 11.68
C MET A 260 19.09 -3.01 11.36
N LYS A 261 17.79 -3.18 11.65
CA LYS A 261 16.78 -2.11 11.40
C LYS A 261 17.12 -0.85 12.18
N ASP A 262 17.49 -0.98 13.45
CA ASP A 262 17.89 0.12 14.32
C ASP A 262 19.09 0.89 13.77
N VAL A 263 20.12 0.18 13.28
CA VAL A 263 21.32 0.78 12.70
C VAL A 263 20.97 1.68 11.50
N TYR A 264 20.16 1.19 10.56
CA TYR A 264 19.76 1.96 9.38
C TYR A 264 18.77 3.09 9.72
N ALA A 265 17.85 2.86 10.66
CA ALA A 265 16.87 3.87 11.07
C ALA A 265 17.54 5.07 11.76
N ARG A 266 18.70 4.86 12.40
CA ARG A 266 19.44 5.90 13.15
C ARG A 266 20.56 6.55 12.36
N CYS A 267 21.01 5.97 11.25
CA CYS A 267 22.12 6.56 10.48
C CYS A 267 21.75 7.95 9.96
N ARG A 268 22.74 8.86 9.94
CA ARG A 268 22.59 10.23 9.43
C ARG A 268 22.80 10.27 7.93
N THR A 269 23.75 9.47 7.45
CA THR A 269 24.06 9.34 6.03
C THR A 269 24.18 7.87 5.66
N TYR A 270 23.92 7.58 4.39
CA TYR A 270 24.09 6.25 3.82
C TYR A 270 24.49 6.38 2.36
N MET A 271 25.44 5.57 1.93
CA MET A 271 25.75 5.35 0.53
C MET A 271 25.94 3.87 0.28
N ASP A 272 25.45 3.37 -0.85
CA ASP A 272 25.81 2.05 -1.34
C ASP A 272 26.02 2.02 -2.84
N THR A 273 26.81 1.03 -3.23
CA THR A 273 26.78 0.47 -4.58
C THR A 273 26.47 -1.01 -4.44
N GLY A 274 25.68 -1.54 -5.35
CA GLY A 274 25.32 -2.95 -5.34
C GLY A 274 24.98 -3.48 -6.71
N GLU A 275 24.74 -4.79 -6.78
CA GLU A 275 24.33 -5.45 -8.00
C GLU A 275 23.24 -6.48 -7.69
N VAL A 276 22.16 -6.43 -8.46
CA VAL A 276 21.11 -7.44 -8.44
C VAL A 276 21.37 -8.44 -9.56
N HIS A 277 21.37 -9.72 -9.24
CA HIS A 277 21.47 -10.84 -10.17
C HIS A 277 20.14 -11.57 -10.17
N GLU A 278 19.46 -11.60 -11.29
CA GLU A 278 18.24 -12.38 -11.48
C GLU A 278 18.51 -13.53 -12.44
N VAL A 279 18.30 -14.75 -11.97
CA VAL A 279 18.44 -15.95 -12.78
C VAL A 279 17.05 -16.53 -13.04
N PHE A 280 16.63 -16.49 -14.30
CA PHE A 280 15.40 -17.08 -14.79
C PHE A 280 15.71 -18.50 -15.25
N VAL A 281 15.04 -19.48 -14.64
CA VAL A 281 15.19 -20.90 -14.93
C VAL A 281 13.86 -21.43 -15.45
N ASP A 282 13.87 -21.95 -16.68
CA ASP A 282 12.79 -22.76 -17.25
C ASP A 282 13.28 -24.19 -17.55
N ASP A 283 12.40 -25.06 -18.06
CA ASP A 283 12.69 -26.47 -18.35
C ASP A 283 13.87 -26.70 -19.31
N SER A 284 14.31 -25.68 -20.04
CA SER A 284 15.28 -25.78 -21.14
C SER A 284 16.40 -24.75 -21.10
N ARG A 285 16.26 -23.66 -20.33
CA ARG A 285 17.15 -22.49 -20.38
C ARG A 285 17.34 -21.85 -19.01
N ARG A 286 18.56 -21.35 -18.80
CA ARG A 286 18.95 -20.48 -17.68
C ARG A 286 19.42 -19.15 -18.23
N ARG A 287 18.74 -18.06 -17.89
CA ARG A 287 19.12 -16.70 -18.30
C ARG A 287 19.44 -15.86 -17.07
N THR A 288 20.60 -15.23 -17.05
CA THR A 288 21.00 -14.31 -15.97
C THR A 288 20.90 -12.87 -16.45
N ILE A 289 20.30 -12.02 -15.63
CA ILE A 289 20.25 -10.56 -15.80
C ILE A 289 20.98 -9.93 -14.61
N ARG A 290 21.78 -8.89 -14.89
CA ARG A 290 22.47 -8.11 -13.86
C ARG A 290 21.99 -6.67 -13.89
N LYS A 291 21.74 -6.10 -12.71
CA LYS A 291 21.24 -4.73 -12.55
C LYS A 291 22.06 -4.03 -11.47
N PRO A 292 23.14 -3.29 -11.84
CA PRO A 292 23.87 -2.50 -10.87
C PRO A 292 23.00 -1.34 -10.38
N PHE A 293 23.15 -0.99 -9.10
CA PHE A 293 22.44 0.12 -8.49
C PHE A 293 23.35 0.91 -7.55
N THR A 294 22.91 2.14 -7.26
CA THR A 294 23.52 3.02 -6.25
C THR A 294 22.42 3.68 -5.44
N THR A 295 22.66 3.85 -4.14
CA THR A 295 21.79 4.59 -3.23
C THR A 295 22.62 5.61 -2.48
N ALA A 296 22.11 6.83 -2.35
CA ALA A 296 22.69 7.86 -1.51
C ALA A 296 21.58 8.51 -0.67
N PHE A 297 21.85 8.78 0.60
CA PHE A 297 20.88 9.30 1.53
C PHE A 297 21.55 10.19 2.57
N VAL A 298 20.93 11.33 2.85
CA VAL A 298 21.27 12.22 3.96
C VAL A 298 19.98 12.61 4.67
N ARG A 299 19.89 12.27 5.95
CA ARG A 299 18.75 12.58 6.80
C ARG A 299 18.64 14.11 6.99
N PRO A 300 17.42 14.69 6.98
CA PRO A 300 16.12 14.02 6.92
C PRO A 300 15.57 13.75 5.52
N ASP A 301 16.08 14.38 4.47
CA ASP A 301 15.26 14.63 3.29
C ASP A 301 15.99 14.62 1.94
N ARG A 302 17.26 14.20 1.88
CA ARG A 302 17.99 14.04 0.60
C ARG A 302 18.17 12.57 0.31
N PHE A 303 17.69 12.14 -0.85
CA PHE A 303 17.76 10.74 -1.26
C PHE A 303 17.94 10.63 -2.76
N ARG A 304 18.75 9.67 -3.19
CA ARG A 304 18.92 9.30 -4.58
C ARG A 304 19.04 7.80 -4.69
N TYR A 305 18.33 7.22 -5.64
CA TYR A 305 18.43 5.83 -6.00
C TYR A 305 18.52 5.71 -7.52
N GLU A 306 19.51 5.00 -8.02
CA GLU A 306 19.67 4.70 -9.43
C GLU A 306 19.87 3.20 -9.62
N PHE A 307 19.24 2.61 -10.63
CA PHE A 307 19.66 1.32 -11.14
C PHE A 307 19.73 1.33 -12.66
N ARG A 308 20.43 0.34 -13.21
CA ARG A 308 20.50 0.10 -14.64
C ARG A 308 20.07 -1.32 -14.95
N ASP A 309 19.35 -1.52 -16.03
CA ASP A 309 19.07 -2.84 -16.59
C ASP A 309 19.41 -2.88 -18.08
N ARG A 310 19.51 -4.07 -18.67
CA ARG A 310 19.81 -4.22 -20.10
C ARG A 310 18.55 -4.52 -20.90
N ALA A 311 18.33 -3.74 -21.96
CA ALA A 311 17.46 -4.10 -23.06
C ALA A 311 18.31 -4.63 -24.23
N GLY A 312 18.54 -5.94 -24.27
CA GLY A 312 19.35 -6.58 -25.32
C GLY A 312 20.85 -6.64 -25.00
N GLU A 313 21.69 -6.72 -26.03
CA GLU A 313 23.14 -6.97 -25.88
C GLU A 313 23.95 -5.69 -25.56
N GLU A 314 23.53 -4.52 -26.05
CA GLU A 314 24.36 -3.30 -26.00
C GLU A 314 23.77 -2.12 -25.20
N GLU A 315 22.46 -2.06 -24.98
CA GLU A 315 21.80 -0.87 -24.40
C GLU A 315 21.44 -1.08 -22.92
N TRP A 316 21.88 -0.13 -22.08
CA TRP A 316 21.50 -0.04 -20.67
C TRP A 316 20.39 1.00 -20.51
N ASN A 317 19.26 0.60 -19.96
CA ASN A 317 18.28 1.57 -19.47
C ASN A 317 18.62 1.93 -18.04
N ARG A 318 18.60 3.22 -17.77
CA ARG A 318 18.80 3.83 -16.47
C ARG A 318 17.45 4.27 -15.92
N TYR A 319 17.29 4.08 -14.62
CA TYR A 319 16.20 4.64 -13.85
C TYR A 319 16.78 5.42 -12.68
N LEU A 320 16.24 6.61 -12.41
CA LEU A 320 16.64 7.49 -11.33
C LEU A 320 15.40 7.89 -10.52
N ALA A 321 15.41 7.65 -9.20
CA ALA A 321 14.50 8.26 -8.24
C ALA A 321 15.30 9.20 -7.34
N TRP A 322 14.75 10.37 -7.07
CA TRP A 322 15.45 11.43 -6.36
C TRP A 322 14.49 12.22 -5.50
N LYS A 323 14.99 12.68 -4.35
CA LYS A 323 14.30 13.55 -3.42
C LYS A 323 15.26 14.56 -2.82
N GLU A 324 14.81 15.81 -2.73
CA GLU A 324 15.42 16.85 -1.92
C GLU A 324 14.32 17.68 -1.26
N ALA A 325 14.35 17.74 0.07
CA ALA A 325 13.29 18.33 0.87
C ALA A 325 11.91 17.75 0.50
N THR A 326 11.02 18.57 -0.03
CA THR A 326 9.66 18.18 -0.44
C THR A 326 9.57 17.79 -1.91
N GLU A 327 10.63 18.02 -2.69
CA GLU A 327 10.62 17.74 -4.12
C GLU A 327 11.05 16.31 -4.39
N ILE A 328 10.24 15.59 -5.17
CA ILE A 328 10.51 14.19 -5.55
C ILE A 328 10.35 14.07 -7.06
N ARG A 329 11.37 13.52 -7.70
CA ARG A 329 11.43 13.35 -9.16
C ARG A 329 11.87 11.93 -9.50
N SER A 330 11.44 11.46 -10.66
CA SER A 330 12.07 10.31 -11.30
C SER A 330 12.31 10.54 -12.77
N TRP A 331 13.17 9.73 -13.35
CA TRP A 331 13.47 9.73 -14.77
C TRP A 331 13.88 8.32 -15.23
N ARG A 332 13.63 7.99 -16.51
CA ARG A 332 14.02 6.71 -17.12
C ARG A 332 14.32 6.84 -18.61
N ASP A 333 15.24 6.02 -19.12
CA ASP A 333 15.62 6.00 -20.55
C ASP A 333 14.47 5.62 -21.49
N ILE A 334 13.69 4.60 -21.15
CA ILE A 334 12.63 4.06 -22.03
C ILE A 334 11.48 5.08 -22.23
N LYS A 335 11.35 6.04 -21.31
CA LYS A 335 10.37 7.14 -21.39
C LYS A 335 11.05 8.45 -20.98
N PRO A 336 11.82 9.09 -21.88
CA PRO A 336 12.59 10.29 -21.57
C PRO A 336 11.70 11.46 -21.13
N GLY A 337 11.70 11.73 -19.83
CA GLY A 337 10.93 12.80 -19.21
C GLY A 337 11.12 12.80 -17.71
N ILE A 338 11.18 13.99 -17.12
CA ILE A 338 11.20 14.15 -15.66
C ILE A 338 9.76 13.99 -15.18
N GLU A 339 9.51 12.96 -14.39
CA GLU A 339 8.24 12.75 -13.69
C GLU A 339 8.36 13.34 -12.28
N VAL A 340 7.41 14.19 -11.88
CA VAL A 340 7.33 14.73 -10.51
C VAL A 340 6.35 13.87 -9.73
N HIS A 341 6.74 13.46 -8.52
CA HIS A 341 5.94 12.58 -7.67
C HIS A 341 5.52 13.28 -6.39
N ASP A 342 4.37 12.87 -5.87
CA ASP A 342 3.87 13.37 -4.60
C ASP A 342 4.47 12.65 -3.38
N SER A 343 5.10 11.50 -3.59
CA SER A 343 5.77 10.75 -2.53
C SER A 343 6.96 9.94 -3.06
N LEU A 344 8.00 9.79 -2.24
CA LEU A 344 9.15 8.96 -2.60
C LEU A 344 8.75 7.49 -2.82
N ARG A 345 7.74 7.03 -2.08
CA ARG A 345 7.13 5.71 -2.28
C ARG A 345 6.63 5.53 -3.71
N MET A 346 5.96 6.52 -4.31
CA MET A 346 5.49 6.43 -5.69
C MET A 346 6.63 6.37 -6.70
N ALA A 347 7.64 7.23 -6.53
CA ALA A 347 8.84 7.19 -7.36
C ALA A 347 9.47 5.77 -7.32
N LEU A 348 9.78 5.27 -6.12
CA LEU A 348 10.40 3.94 -5.95
C LEU A 348 9.49 2.78 -6.38
N SER A 349 8.17 2.90 -6.29
CA SER A 349 7.22 1.85 -6.70
C SER A 349 7.31 1.55 -8.20
N GLY A 350 7.55 2.58 -9.04
CA GLY A 350 7.80 2.40 -10.47
C GLY A 350 9.05 1.58 -10.78
N ALA A 351 10.01 1.53 -9.85
CA ALA A 351 11.25 0.77 -9.96
C ALA A 351 11.26 -0.55 -9.18
N GLY A 352 10.30 -0.79 -8.28
CA GLY A 352 10.36 -1.91 -7.33
C GLY A 352 10.50 -3.28 -8.01
N VAL A 353 9.65 -3.55 -9.01
CA VAL A 353 9.71 -4.81 -9.77
C VAL A 353 10.89 -4.81 -10.74
N LEU A 354 11.12 -3.71 -11.45
CA LEU A 354 12.15 -3.62 -12.49
C LEU A 354 13.57 -3.72 -11.94
N SER A 355 13.80 -3.22 -10.72
CA SER A 355 15.10 -3.30 -10.05
C SER A 355 15.38 -4.66 -9.41
N GLY A 356 14.45 -5.62 -9.46
CA GLY A 356 14.58 -6.86 -8.69
C GLY A 356 14.51 -6.61 -7.17
N GLY A 357 13.89 -5.52 -6.72
CA GLY A 357 13.65 -5.21 -5.31
C GLY A 357 14.71 -4.36 -4.62
N SER A 358 15.85 -4.04 -5.25
CA SER A 358 16.86 -3.16 -4.65
C SER A 358 16.32 -1.74 -4.39
N ALA A 359 15.34 -1.28 -5.18
CA ALA A 359 14.64 0.00 -4.96
C ALA A 359 13.78 0.02 -3.69
N SER A 360 13.74 -1.06 -2.92
CA SER A 360 12.79 -1.21 -1.83
C SER A 360 13.41 -1.72 -0.54
N VAL A 361 14.37 -2.64 -0.55
CA VAL A 361 14.93 -3.22 0.69
C VAL A 361 15.63 -2.17 1.56
N VAL A 362 16.72 -1.60 1.06
CA VAL A 362 17.51 -0.58 1.79
C VAL A 362 16.74 0.74 1.97
N PRO A 363 16.04 1.28 0.95
CA PRO A 363 15.25 2.49 1.14
C PRO A 363 14.24 2.38 2.29
N SER A 364 13.61 1.22 2.47
CA SER A 364 12.67 0.96 3.58
C SER A 364 13.34 0.93 4.95
N LEU A 365 14.61 0.56 5.02
CA LEU A 365 15.40 0.60 6.26
C LEU A 365 15.79 2.03 6.64
N LEU A 366 16.09 2.88 5.64
CA LEU A 366 16.53 4.26 5.87
C LEU A 366 15.36 5.20 6.26
N MET A 367 14.18 4.99 5.63
CA MET A 367 13.00 5.85 5.76
C MET A 367 11.71 5.04 6.01
N PRO A 368 11.62 4.29 7.12
CA PRO A 368 10.54 3.35 7.39
C PRO A 368 9.15 3.99 7.46
N VAL A 369 9.05 5.19 8.05
CA VAL A 369 7.79 5.94 8.21
C VAL A 369 7.29 6.49 6.88
N GLU A 370 8.17 7.14 6.11
CA GLU A 370 7.80 7.80 4.84
C GLU A 370 7.41 6.78 3.76
N LEU A 371 8.12 5.65 3.69
CA LEU A 371 7.83 4.64 2.68
C LEU A 371 6.71 3.70 3.11
N GLY A 372 6.53 3.46 4.42
CA GLY A 372 5.59 2.44 4.91
C GLY A 372 5.91 1.03 4.37
N MET A 373 7.13 0.83 3.86
CA MET A 373 7.59 -0.36 3.14
C MET A 373 8.38 -1.33 4.02
N LEU A 374 8.40 -1.15 5.36
CA LEU A 374 8.95 -2.12 6.31
C LEU A 374 8.38 -3.55 6.15
N ALA A 375 7.23 -3.67 5.49
CA ALA A 375 6.67 -4.94 5.01
C ALA A 375 7.67 -5.77 4.18
N GLN A 376 8.74 -5.18 3.64
CA GLN A 376 9.74 -5.93 2.89
C GLN A 376 10.70 -6.77 3.74
N LEU A 377 10.87 -6.42 5.02
CA LEU A 377 11.73 -7.13 5.98
C LEU A 377 10.94 -7.56 7.23
N ALA A 378 9.62 -7.58 7.14
CA ALA A 378 8.74 -8.29 8.06
C ALA A 378 8.77 -9.77 7.66
N LEU A 379 9.86 -10.44 8.03
CA LEU A 379 10.11 -11.83 7.72
C LEU A 379 9.46 -12.72 8.77
N GLU A 380 8.92 -13.85 8.31
CA GLU A 380 8.30 -14.88 9.13
C GLU A 380 9.21 -16.12 9.17
N GLU A 381 8.92 -17.05 10.09
CA GLU A 381 9.65 -18.32 10.21
C GLU A 381 11.18 -18.13 10.22
N LEU A 382 11.64 -17.25 11.11
CA LEU A 382 13.05 -16.90 11.18
C LEU A 382 13.89 -18.07 11.66
N GLU A 383 14.92 -18.37 10.91
CA GLU A 383 15.93 -19.38 11.22
C GLU A 383 17.32 -18.77 11.06
N ARG A 384 18.15 -18.87 12.10
CA ARG A 384 19.58 -18.59 11.97
C ARG A 384 20.26 -19.83 11.46
N LEU A 385 20.77 -19.74 10.24
CA LEU A 385 21.65 -20.75 9.67
C LEU A 385 23.05 -20.62 10.27
N GLU A 386 23.90 -21.60 9.98
CA GLU A 386 25.32 -21.49 10.28
C GLU A 386 25.88 -20.19 9.69
N ASP A 387 26.48 -19.37 10.54
CA ASP A 387 27.10 -18.10 10.17
C ASP A 387 28.14 -18.33 9.06
N GLY A 388 28.36 -17.31 8.23
CA GLY A 388 29.28 -17.41 7.12
C GLY A 388 30.18 -16.20 7.00
N GLU A 389 31.02 -16.22 5.97
CA GLU A 389 31.83 -15.07 5.57
C GLU A 389 31.41 -14.62 4.17
N ARG A 390 31.40 -13.32 3.94
CA ARG A 390 31.17 -12.73 2.63
C ARG A 390 32.19 -11.65 2.35
N ASN A 391 33.01 -11.83 1.32
CA ASN A 391 34.09 -10.90 0.93
C ASN A 391 35.00 -10.51 2.10
N GLY A 392 35.40 -11.47 2.95
CA GLY A 392 36.24 -11.20 4.12
C GLY A 392 35.49 -10.68 5.36
N VAL A 393 34.16 -10.52 5.29
CA VAL A 393 33.34 -10.00 6.39
C VAL A 393 32.52 -11.13 7.01
N ALA A 394 32.64 -11.31 8.31
CA ALA A 394 31.83 -12.28 9.06
C ALA A 394 30.35 -11.82 9.10
N CYS A 395 29.44 -12.72 8.75
CA CYS A 395 28.01 -12.46 8.63
C CYS A 395 27.18 -13.49 9.41
N TYR A 396 26.13 -12.99 10.07
CA TYR A 396 24.96 -13.80 10.40
C TYR A 396 24.20 -14.16 9.13
N ARG A 397 23.68 -15.38 9.08
CA ARG A 397 22.85 -15.88 7.97
C ARG A 397 21.45 -16.16 8.48
N ILE A 398 20.51 -15.30 8.12
CA ILE A 398 19.12 -15.36 8.60
C ILE A 398 18.21 -15.75 7.45
N LEU A 399 17.66 -16.96 7.50
CA LEU A 399 16.60 -17.39 6.62
C LEU A 399 15.26 -16.93 7.22
N GLY A 400 14.35 -16.48 6.37
CA GLY A 400 12.97 -16.24 6.72
C GLY A 400 12.08 -16.38 5.50
N LYS A 401 10.79 -16.10 5.66
CA LYS A 401 9.79 -16.10 4.60
C LYS A 401 9.15 -14.75 4.41
N GLN A 402 8.87 -14.41 3.17
CA GLN A 402 8.12 -13.24 2.76
C GLN A 402 7.06 -13.66 1.74
N ARG A 403 5.77 -13.58 2.10
CA ARG A 403 4.64 -13.93 1.22
C ARG A 403 4.86 -15.29 0.53
N ASP A 404 5.14 -16.33 1.33
CA ASP A 404 5.47 -17.69 0.93
C ASP A 404 6.81 -17.91 0.21
N ALA A 405 7.58 -16.86 -0.09
CA ALA A 405 8.89 -16.97 -0.71
C ALA A 405 10.02 -16.96 0.34
N PRO A 406 10.96 -17.92 0.33
CA PRO A 406 12.11 -17.88 1.22
C PRO A 406 13.04 -16.72 0.84
N ILE A 407 13.60 -16.08 1.86
CA ILE A 407 14.63 -15.05 1.73
C ILE A 407 15.74 -15.31 2.73
N LEU A 408 16.98 -15.34 2.24
CA LEU A 408 18.19 -15.45 3.04
C LEU A 408 18.89 -14.10 3.10
N LEU A 409 19.11 -13.59 4.30
CA LEU A 409 19.83 -12.36 4.57
C LEU A 409 21.22 -12.65 5.12
N TRP A 410 22.22 -11.94 4.61
CA TRP A 410 23.58 -11.93 5.11
C TRP A 410 23.84 -10.60 5.79
N ILE A 411 23.95 -10.63 7.12
CA ILE A 411 24.06 -9.43 7.97
C ILE A 411 25.41 -9.45 8.66
N GLU A 412 26.24 -8.43 8.43
CA GLU A 412 27.56 -8.31 9.06
C GLU A 412 27.45 -8.33 10.59
N LYS A 413 28.33 -9.10 11.25
CA LYS A 413 28.26 -9.28 12.71
C LYS A 413 28.64 -8.04 13.52
N GLU A 414 29.63 -7.27 13.06
CA GLU A 414 30.18 -6.15 13.82
C GLU A 414 29.25 -4.93 13.82
N ARG A 415 28.70 -4.60 12.64
CA ARG A 415 27.93 -3.37 12.42
C ARG A 415 26.48 -3.59 12.02
N PHE A 416 26.02 -4.85 11.94
CA PHE A 416 24.67 -5.22 11.51
C PHE A 416 24.29 -4.65 10.14
N LEU A 417 25.24 -4.61 9.20
CA LEU A 417 25.00 -4.11 7.84
C LEU A 417 24.49 -5.23 6.95
N LEU A 418 23.45 -4.96 6.16
CA LEU A 418 22.98 -5.91 5.16
C LEU A 418 24.02 -5.99 4.03
N ARG A 419 24.64 -7.16 3.85
CA ARG A 419 25.68 -7.40 2.83
C ARG A 419 25.12 -8.13 1.61
N ARG A 420 24.10 -8.97 1.80
CA ARG A 420 23.40 -9.65 0.71
C ARG A 420 21.99 -10.07 1.10
N SER A 421 21.09 -10.10 0.12
CA SER A 421 19.81 -10.82 0.21
C SER A 421 19.66 -11.80 -0.97
N GLU A 422 19.13 -12.99 -0.71
CA GLU A 422 18.83 -14.00 -1.72
C GLU A 422 17.36 -14.39 -1.60
N ARG A 423 16.62 -14.43 -2.70
CA ARG A 423 15.20 -14.80 -2.72
C ARG A 423 14.89 -15.68 -3.92
N GLN A 424 13.84 -16.46 -3.80
CA GLN A 424 13.33 -17.31 -4.88
C GLN A 424 11.84 -17.04 -5.07
N SER A 425 11.42 -16.80 -6.31
CA SER A 425 10.00 -16.59 -6.63
C SER A 425 9.60 -17.39 -7.86
N GLN A 426 8.33 -17.83 -7.87
CA GLN A 426 7.73 -18.51 -9.01
C GLN A 426 6.92 -17.51 -9.81
N ILE A 427 7.21 -17.39 -11.10
CA ILE A 427 6.35 -16.72 -12.07
C ILE A 427 5.88 -17.75 -13.11
N PRO A 428 4.80 -17.49 -13.87
CA PRO A 428 4.32 -18.45 -14.87
C PRO A 428 5.42 -18.85 -15.86
N GLY A 429 5.81 -20.13 -15.83
CA GLY A 429 6.83 -20.72 -16.71
C GLY A 429 8.29 -20.55 -16.28
N TYR A 430 8.57 -19.83 -15.18
CA TYR A 430 9.95 -19.62 -14.72
C TYR A 430 10.07 -19.64 -13.20
N LEU A 431 11.14 -20.25 -12.72
CA LEU A 431 11.68 -19.98 -11.41
C LEU A 431 12.65 -18.80 -11.50
N VAL A 432 12.52 -17.81 -10.61
CA VAL A 432 13.41 -16.66 -10.56
C VAL A 432 14.19 -16.67 -9.25
N GLU A 433 15.50 -16.82 -9.35
CA GLU A 433 16.44 -16.66 -8.24
C GLU A 433 16.97 -15.23 -8.28
N THR A 434 16.66 -14.41 -7.29
CA THR A 434 17.21 -13.05 -7.18
C THR A 434 18.24 -13.01 -6.06
N THR A 435 19.43 -12.53 -6.37
CA THR A 435 20.48 -12.23 -5.40
C THR A 435 20.82 -10.75 -5.48
N THR A 436 20.91 -10.07 -4.35
CA THR A 436 21.30 -8.66 -4.28
C THR A 436 22.49 -8.51 -3.37
N ASP A 437 23.57 -7.98 -3.90
CA ASP A 437 24.78 -7.65 -3.15
C ASP A 437 24.82 -6.17 -2.83
N TYR A 438 25.21 -5.85 -1.58
CA TYR A 438 25.27 -4.49 -1.06
C TYR A 438 26.68 -4.17 -0.55
N LEU A 439 27.17 -2.97 -0.88
CA LEU A 439 28.39 -2.38 -0.32
C LEU A 439 28.03 -1.12 0.50
N PRO A 440 27.42 -1.27 1.69
CA PRO A 440 26.94 -0.15 2.48
C PRO A 440 28.07 0.60 3.19
N GLU A 441 27.96 1.92 3.17
CA GLU A 441 28.73 2.88 3.97
C GLU A 441 27.76 3.75 4.77
N LEU A 442 27.80 3.64 6.11
CA LEU A 442 26.95 4.39 7.01
C LEU A 442 27.73 5.49 7.72
N ASP A 443 27.07 6.63 7.91
CA ASP A 443 27.58 7.80 8.64
C ASP A 443 28.92 8.36 8.08
N ALA A 444 29.24 8.02 6.83
CA ALA A 444 30.33 8.57 6.05
C ALA A 444 29.92 9.89 5.37
N GLU A 445 30.91 10.66 4.94
CA GLU A 445 30.65 11.84 4.10
C GLU A 445 30.03 11.41 2.78
N VAL A 446 28.89 12.01 2.41
CA VAL A 446 28.22 11.77 1.13
C VAL A 446 28.55 12.96 0.22
N PRO A 447 29.36 12.76 -0.84
CA PRO A 447 29.68 13.84 -1.78
C PRO A 447 28.41 14.45 -2.38
N ALA A 448 28.41 15.76 -2.60
CA ALA A 448 27.22 16.44 -3.13
C ALA A 448 26.84 15.92 -4.53
N GLU A 449 27.84 15.49 -5.30
CA GLU A 449 27.73 15.00 -6.67
C GLU A 449 26.90 13.72 -6.75
N VAL A 450 27.02 12.83 -5.75
CA VAL A 450 26.24 11.57 -5.71
C VAL A 450 24.79 11.79 -5.29
N LEU A 451 24.40 13.00 -4.93
CA LEU A 451 23.02 13.39 -4.62
C LEU A 451 22.39 14.25 -5.72
N LEU A 452 23.10 14.53 -6.83
CA LEU A 452 22.55 15.32 -7.91
C LEU A 452 21.48 14.55 -8.70
N PHE A 453 20.44 15.28 -9.11
CA PHE A 453 19.49 14.81 -10.10
C PHE A 453 20.03 15.11 -11.50
N ASP A 454 20.59 14.09 -12.15
CA ASP A 454 21.39 14.22 -13.37
C ASP A 454 20.86 13.33 -14.53
N PRO A 455 19.59 13.46 -14.95
CA PRO A 455 19.13 12.78 -16.15
C PRO A 455 19.89 13.31 -17.39
N PRO A 456 20.26 12.47 -18.37
CA PRO A 456 20.91 12.92 -19.59
C PRO A 456 20.05 13.95 -20.32
N GLU A 457 20.71 14.96 -20.90
CA GLU A 457 20.04 15.98 -21.72
C GLU A 457 19.36 15.31 -22.92
N ARG A 458 18.12 15.71 -23.23
CA ARG A 458 17.39 15.22 -24.40
C ARG A 458 18.24 15.43 -25.65
N ARG A 459 18.62 14.34 -26.33
CA ARG A 459 19.15 14.38 -27.70
C ARG A 459 18.03 14.61 -28.70
#